data_AF-A0A4P6MMQ7-F1
#
_entry.id   AF-A0A4P6MMQ7-F1
#
_cell.length_a   1.000
_cell.length_b   1.000
_cell.length_c   1.000
_cell.angle_alpha   90.00
_cell.angle_beta   90.00
_cell.angle_gamma   90.00
#
_symmetry.space_group_name_H-M   'P 1'
#
loop_
_entity.id
_entity.type
_entity.pdbx_description
1 polymer ?
#
loop_
_entity_poly.entity_id
_entity_poly.type
_entity_poly.pdbx_seq_one_letter_code
_entity_poly.pdbx_strand_id
1 'polypeptide(L)'
;MDDAVPAWRGGWLNRLVARPGFQAWASHFPLTRARARKDGAELFDLVQGFVQSQALMALVELDVMRRLRAGARGASELGRALDLPEDRMQVLLQAGAAMGLLRRRRDGRFALARKGAALMGVPGLEAMIRHHKAFYSDLSDPVALLRGEVETELAEFWPYVFGAHGEVDPGVARTYSDLMAQSQRLVAQDTLRMVSLKGVGRLLDIGGGTGAFLEAVGQAYPALEMELFDLPQVAPDAAERFARAGMADRVTITPGSFREDALPQGADAISLIRVLYDHSDSTVRALLSKIYDTLPVRGRLIISEPMGGGARPEKAGDVYFAFYTMAMRTGRARSQQEIADLCAEAGFSGIRRPRSARPYVTSVVTAEKSI
;
A
#
# COMPACT_ATOMS: atom_id res chain seq x y z
N MET A 1 30.68 8.01 17.30
CA MET A 1 30.48 8.85 18.50
C MET A 1 28.98 8.96 18.63
N ASP A 2 28.41 8.01 19.36
CA ASP A 2 26.97 7.81 19.51
C ASP A 2 26.39 8.86 20.46
N ASP A 3 25.53 9.74 19.95
CA ASP A 3 24.64 10.55 20.77
C ASP A 3 23.46 9.70 21.25
N ALA A 4 23.76 8.71 22.09
CA ALA A 4 22.74 8.03 22.89
C ALA A 4 22.26 9.00 23.97
N VAL A 5 21.10 9.62 23.75
CA VAL A 5 20.41 10.39 24.80
C VAL A 5 20.21 9.47 26.01
N PRO A 6 20.73 9.81 27.21
CA PRO A 6 20.66 8.92 28.36
C PRO A 6 19.21 8.61 28.76
N ALA A 7 18.87 7.33 28.93
CA ALA A 7 17.52 6.83 29.24
C ALA A 7 16.83 7.51 30.45
N TRP A 8 17.61 8.03 31.41
CA TRP A 8 17.10 8.75 32.58
C TRP A 8 16.53 10.15 32.24
N ARG A 9 17.00 10.82 31.19
CA ARG A 9 16.52 12.15 30.79
C ARG A 9 15.13 12.09 30.16
N GLY A 10 14.84 11.07 29.36
CA GLY A 10 13.51 10.87 28.77
C GLY A 10 12.45 10.49 29.80
N GLY A 11 12.78 9.60 30.74
CA GLY A 11 11.81 9.09 31.73
C GLY A 11 11.30 10.13 32.73
N TRP A 12 12.09 11.14 33.11
CA TRP A 12 11.63 12.22 33.99
C TRP A 12 10.74 13.24 33.25
N LEU A 13 11.13 13.64 32.03
CA LEU A 13 10.32 14.51 31.17
C LEU A 13 8.97 13.87 30.83
N ASN A 14 8.96 12.58 30.48
CA ASN A 14 7.71 11.85 30.20
C ASN A 14 6.79 11.81 31.42
N ARG A 15 7.35 11.57 32.61
CA ARG A 15 6.59 11.59 33.88
C ARG A 15 6.05 12.98 34.21
N LEU A 16 6.75 14.05 33.84
CA LEU A 16 6.27 15.42 34.02
C LEU A 16 5.13 15.73 33.04
N VAL A 17 5.29 15.40 31.75
CA VAL A 17 4.28 15.61 30.70
C VAL A 17 3.00 14.82 30.96
N ALA A 18 3.11 13.61 31.52
CA ALA A 18 1.97 12.77 31.87
C ALA A 18 1.17 13.26 33.09
N ARG A 19 1.65 14.26 33.86
CA ARG A 19 0.91 14.77 35.02
C ARG A 19 -0.29 15.62 34.57
N PRO A 20 -1.51 15.34 35.07
CA PRO A 20 -2.69 16.16 34.76
C PRO A 20 -2.48 17.65 35.06
N GLY A 21 -1.83 17.97 36.19
CA GLY A 21 -1.53 19.36 36.58
C GLY A 21 -0.53 20.07 35.65
N PHE A 22 0.37 19.33 34.99
CA PHE A 22 1.32 19.90 34.03
C PHE A 22 0.64 20.25 32.70
N GLN A 23 -0.25 19.38 32.19
CA GLN A 23 -1.05 19.67 30.99
C GLN A 23 -2.02 20.84 31.21
N ALA A 24 -2.65 20.89 32.38
CA ALA A 24 -3.48 22.02 32.78
C ALA A 24 -2.65 23.33 32.84
N TRP A 25 -1.48 23.32 33.48
CA TRP A 25 -0.59 24.49 33.49
C TRP A 25 -0.12 24.88 32.08
N ALA A 26 0.35 23.92 31.28
CA ALA A 26 0.91 24.15 29.95
C ALA A 26 -0.13 24.70 28.96
N SER A 27 -1.41 24.32 29.09
CA SER A 27 -2.52 24.86 28.28
C SER A 27 -2.94 26.28 28.68
N HIS A 28 -2.64 26.72 29.91
CA HIS A 28 -2.92 28.07 30.39
C HIS A 28 -1.74 29.03 30.24
N PHE A 29 -0.50 28.54 30.18
CA PHE A 29 0.69 29.39 30.08
C PHE A 29 0.92 29.91 28.63
N PRO A 30 1.10 31.23 28.41
CA PRO A 30 1.12 31.82 27.05
C PRO A 30 2.15 31.23 26.08
N LEU A 31 3.34 30.84 26.55
CA LEU A 31 4.41 30.32 25.69
C LEU A 31 4.23 28.85 25.29
N THR A 32 3.49 28.06 26.09
CA THR A 32 3.30 26.62 25.87
C THR A 32 1.90 26.28 25.37
N ARG A 33 0.93 27.18 25.55
CA ARG A 33 -0.50 26.98 25.23
C ARG A 33 -0.73 26.54 23.79
N ALA A 34 -0.03 27.14 22.82
CA ALA A 34 -0.19 26.78 21.41
C ALA A 34 0.25 25.33 21.13
N ARG A 35 1.38 24.91 21.70
CA ARG A 35 1.89 23.54 21.58
C ARG A 35 0.98 22.55 22.30
N ALA A 36 0.59 22.84 23.54
CA ALA A 36 -0.32 21.99 24.31
C ALA A 36 -1.68 21.78 23.61
N ARG A 37 -2.24 22.82 22.99
CA ARG A 37 -3.48 22.71 22.20
C ARG A 37 -3.29 21.86 20.94
N LYS A 38 -2.17 22.04 20.24
CA LYS A 38 -1.83 21.24 19.06
C LYS A 38 -1.67 19.77 19.43
N ASP A 39 -0.95 19.47 20.50
CA ASP A 39 -0.73 18.10 20.97
C ASP A 39 -2.04 17.45 21.41
N GLY A 40 -2.90 18.19 22.12
CA GLY A 40 -4.23 17.72 22.48
C GLY A 40 -5.12 17.42 21.26
N ALA A 41 -5.06 18.25 20.21
CA ALA A 41 -5.79 18.01 18.97
C ALA A 41 -5.23 16.79 18.21
N GLU A 42 -3.91 16.65 18.12
CA GLU A 42 -3.25 15.49 17.48
C GLU A 42 -3.56 14.18 18.24
N LEU A 43 -3.63 14.20 19.57
CA LEU A 43 -4.05 13.05 20.38
C LEU A 43 -5.52 12.70 20.17
N PHE A 44 -6.40 13.72 20.16
CA PHE A 44 -7.81 13.49 19.91
C PHE A 44 -8.05 12.93 18.51
N ASP A 45 -7.30 13.40 17.50
CA ASP A 45 -7.31 12.86 16.14
C ASP A 45 -6.96 11.37 16.08
N LEU A 46 -6.04 10.90 16.93
CA LEU A 46 -5.74 9.46 17.05
C LEU A 46 -6.91 8.71 17.69
N VAL A 47 -7.48 9.23 18.78
CA VAL A 47 -8.60 8.61 19.50
C VAL A 47 -9.83 8.46 18.61
N GLN A 48 -10.13 9.48 17.79
CA GLN A 48 -11.29 9.45 16.89
C GLN A 48 -11.00 8.85 15.51
N GLY A 49 -9.76 8.41 15.24
CA GLY A 49 -9.32 7.98 13.92
C GLY A 49 -10.18 6.87 13.31
N PHE A 50 -10.65 5.92 14.13
CA PHE A 50 -11.53 4.84 13.67
C PHE A 50 -12.87 5.37 13.14
N VAL A 51 -13.42 6.43 13.75
CA VAL A 51 -14.66 7.09 13.28
C VAL A 51 -14.42 7.80 11.97
N GLN A 52 -13.26 8.46 11.79
CA GLN A 52 -12.90 9.11 10.53
C GLN A 52 -12.83 8.09 9.39
N SER A 53 -12.21 6.92 9.63
CA SER A 53 -12.15 5.83 8.66
C SER A 53 -13.54 5.33 8.27
N GLN A 54 -14.44 5.13 9.24
CA GLN A 54 -15.81 4.68 8.99
C GLN A 54 -16.66 5.74 8.28
N ALA A 55 -16.47 7.03 8.60
CA ALA A 55 -17.14 8.12 7.89
C ALA A 55 -16.66 8.22 6.43
N LEU A 56 -15.37 8.02 6.17
CA LEU A 56 -14.83 7.95 4.81
C LEU A 56 -15.42 6.76 4.04
N MET A 57 -15.48 5.59 4.67
CA MET A 57 -16.12 4.40 4.10
C MET A 57 -17.57 4.71 3.69
N ALA A 58 -18.37 5.28 4.60
CA ALA A 58 -19.76 5.63 4.31
C ALA A 58 -19.91 6.64 3.15
N LEU A 59 -19.02 7.65 3.06
CA LEU A 59 -19.03 8.60 1.93
C LEU A 59 -18.77 7.91 0.59
N VAL A 60 -17.94 6.85 0.59
CA VAL A 60 -17.58 6.07 -0.60
C VAL A 60 -18.69 5.07 -0.96
N GLU A 61 -19.20 4.30 0.00
CA GLU A 61 -20.29 3.34 -0.19
C GLU A 61 -21.57 4.01 -0.71
N LEU A 62 -21.89 5.19 -0.19
CA LEU A 62 -23.08 5.95 -0.59
C LEU A 62 -22.85 6.82 -1.85
N ASP A 63 -21.66 6.76 -2.45
CA ASP A 63 -21.26 7.56 -3.62
C ASP A 63 -21.51 9.08 -3.43
N VAL A 64 -21.38 9.59 -2.20
CA VAL A 64 -21.73 10.99 -1.85
C VAL A 64 -20.87 11.97 -2.64
N MET A 65 -19.56 11.73 -2.70
CA MET A 65 -18.63 12.61 -3.43
C MET A 65 -18.93 12.64 -4.93
N ARG A 66 -19.32 11.50 -5.51
CA ARG A 66 -19.69 11.37 -6.93
C ARG A 66 -20.98 12.14 -7.24
N ARG A 67 -21.99 12.06 -6.37
CA ARG A 67 -23.26 12.80 -6.50
C ARG A 67 -23.09 14.32 -6.38
N LEU A 68 -22.07 14.75 -5.64
CA LEU A 68 -21.69 16.16 -5.49
C LEU A 68 -20.79 16.69 -6.61
N ARG A 69 -20.35 15.83 -7.56
CA ARG A 69 -19.51 16.24 -8.71
C ARG A 69 -20.19 17.24 -9.62
N ALA A 70 -21.51 17.10 -9.81
CA ALA A 70 -22.30 17.98 -10.69
C ALA A 70 -22.71 19.30 -10.02
N GLY A 71 -22.58 19.42 -8.70
CA GLY A 71 -22.99 20.62 -7.98
C GLY A 71 -23.28 20.38 -6.50
N ALA A 72 -23.47 21.48 -5.78
CA ALA A 72 -23.74 21.45 -4.35
C ALA A 72 -25.18 21.02 -4.05
N ARG A 73 -25.35 20.09 -3.11
CA ARG A 73 -26.65 19.53 -2.70
C ARG A 73 -26.87 19.64 -1.19
N GLY A 74 -28.13 19.65 -0.77
CA GLY A 74 -28.51 19.67 0.65
C GLY A 74 -28.64 18.26 1.25
N ALA A 75 -28.67 18.17 2.58
CA ALA A 75 -28.87 16.90 3.29
C ALA A 75 -30.24 16.27 2.98
N SER A 76 -31.32 17.06 2.93
CA SER A 76 -32.66 16.56 2.56
C SER A 76 -32.70 15.92 1.18
N GLU A 77 -32.01 16.53 0.22
CA GLU A 77 -31.96 16.06 -1.18
C GLU A 77 -31.16 14.76 -1.30
N LEU A 78 -29.96 14.73 -0.70
CA LEU A 78 -29.12 13.54 -0.70
C LEU A 78 -29.72 12.40 0.12
N GLY A 79 -30.35 12.72 1.26
CA GLY A 79 -31.04 11.75 2.13
C GLY A 79 -32.16 11.05 1.39
N ARG A 80 -33.06 11.80 0.74
CA ARG A 80 -34.12 11.23 -0.11
C ARG A 80 -33.59 10.36 -1.25
N ALA A 81 -32.50 10.78 -1.90
CA ALA A 81 -31.92 10.04 -3.02
C ALA A 81 -31.18 8.75 -2.61
N LEU A 82 -30.87 8.58 -1.32
CA LEU A 82 -30.11 7.46 -0.75
C LEU A 82 -30.90 6.68 0.31
N ASP A 83 -32.19 6.99 0.48
CA ASP A 83 -33.06 6.42 1.52
C ASP A 83 -32.47 6.53 2.93
N LEU A 84 -31.98 7.72 3.27
CA LEU A 84 -31.39 8.04 4.57
C LEU A 84 -32.13 9.20 5.26
N PRO A 85 -32.35 9.10 6.59
CA PRO A 85 -32.86 10.21 7.37
C PRO A 85 -32.02 11.47 7.19
N GLU A 86 -32.69 12.62 7.02
CA GLU A 86 -32.03 13.90 6.72
C GLU A 86 -31.02 14.31 7.79
N ASP A 87 -31.35 14.10 9.07
CA ASP A 87 -30.48 14.38 10.22
C ASP A 87 -29.20 13.53 10.18
N ARG A 88 -29.30 12.24 9.83
CA ARG A 88 -28.15 11.35 9.68
C ARG A 88 -27.29 11.71 8.47
N MET A 89 -27.92 12.06 7.34
CA MET A 89 -27.20 12.56 6.16
C MET A 89 -26.47 13.86 6.49
N GLN A 90 -27.10 14.77 7.25
CA GLN A 90 -26.47 16.00 7.71
C GLN A 90 -25.21 15.71 8.55
N VAL A 91 -25.24 14.74 9.46
CA VAL A 91 -24.06 14.32 10.24
C VAL A 91 -22.94 13.82 9.33
N LEU A 92 -23.25 12.95 8.36
CA LEU A 92 -22.24 12.43 7.43
C LEU A 92 -21.61 13.53 6.57
N LEU A 93 -22.42 14.46 6.06
CA LEU A 93 -21.94 15.58 5.25
C LEU A 93 -21.06 16.55 6.07
N GLN A 94 -21.41 16.78 7.33
CA GLN A 94 -20.58 17.56 8.25
C GLN A 94 -19.25 16.86 8.54
N ALA A 95 -19.26 15.54 8.75
CA ALA A 95 -18.03 14.77 8.91
C ALA A 95 -17.15 14.85 7.66
N GLY A 96 -17.74 14.70 6.46
CA GLY A 96 -17.04 14.89 5.20
C GLY A 96 -16.44 16.28 5.03
N ALA A 97 -17.14 17.32 5.51
CA ALA A 97 -16.63 18.68 5.50
C ALA A 97 -15.48 18.88 6.51
N ALA A 98 -15.60 18.33 7.73
CA ALA A 98 -14.57 18.39 8.76
C ALA A 98 -13.28 17.66 8.34
N MET A 99 -13.39 16.55 7.60
CA MET A 99 -12.26 15.82 7.02
C MET A 99 -11.65 16.52 5.77
N GLY A 100 -12.26 17.63 5.33
CA GLY A 100 -11.85 18.41 4.16
C GLY A 100 -12.19 17.76 2.82
N LEU A 101 -12.97 16.68 2.80
CA LEU A 101 -13.43 16.00 1.59
C LEU A 101 -14.57 16.75 0.92
N LEU A 102 -15.41 17.39 1.72
CA LEU A 102 -16.51 18.26 1.31
C LEU A 102 -16.28 19.69 1.82
N ARG A 103 -17.09 20.64 1.34
CA ARG A 103 -17.15 22.01 1.86
C ARG A 103 -18.60 22.41 2.05
N ARG A 104 -18.93 22.92 3.24
CA ARG A 104 -20.23 23.54 3.52
C ARG A 104 -20.29 24.94 2.90
N ARG A 105 -21.36 25.23 2.17
CA ARG A 105 -21.67 26.54 1.60
C ARG A 105 -22.48 27.38 2.60
N ARG A 106 -22.55 28.69 2.36
CA ARG A 106 -23.32 29.65 3.19
C ARG A 106 -24.82 29.35 3.19
N ASP A 107 -25.34 28.80 2.10
CA ASP A 107 -26.74 28.39 1.95
C ASP A 107 -27.05 27.03 2.60
N GLY A 108 -26.11 26.47 3.39
CA GLY A 108 -26.28 25.20 4.08
C GLY A 108 -26.00 23.96 3.24
N ARG A 109 -25.86 24.08 1.90
CA ARG A 109 -25.54 22.95 1.02
C ARG A 109 -24.09 22.52 1.13
N PHE A 110 -23.79 21.30 0.70
CA PHE A 110 -22.44 20.74 0.66
C PHE A 110 -21.98 20.62 -0.78
N ALA A 111 -20.72 20.94 -1.02
CA ALA A 111 -20.04 20.79 -2.31
C ALA A 111 -18.82 19.91 -2.14
N LEU A 112 -18.35 19.31 -3.23
CA LEU A 112 -17.08 18.60 -3.25
C LEU A 112 -15.92 19.57 -2.99
N ALA A 113 -14.99 19.19 -2.10
CA ALA A 113 -13.76 19.95 -1.88
C ALA A 113 -12.59 19.37 -2.69
N ARG A 114 -11.48 20.11 -2.77
CA ARG A 114 -10.28 19.70 -3.53
C ARG A 114 -9.76 18.32 -3.13
N LYS A 115 -9.73 18.01 -1.83
CA LYS A 115 -9.24 16.71 -1.32
C LYS A 115 -10.17 15.56 -1.71
N GLY A 116 -11.49 15.76 -1.65
CA GLY A 116 -12.47 14.77 -2.11
C GLY A 116 -12.40 14.54 -3.62
N ALA A 117 -12.23 15.62 -4.40
CA ALA A 117 -12.02 15.52 -5.84
C ALA A 117 -10.72 14.77 -6.19
N ALA A 118 -9.63 15.05 -5.46
CA ALA A 118 -8.37 14.34 -5.62
C ALA A 118 -8.53 12.85 -5.31
N LEU A 119 -9.21 12.50 -4.20
CA LEU A 119 -9.47 11.11 -3.83
C LEU A 119 -10.18 10.33 -4.94
N MET A 120 -11.27 10.87 -5.49
CA MET A 120 -11.98 10.23 -6.61
C MET A 120 -11.14 10.10 -7.89
N GLY A 121 -10.16 10.99 -8.08
CA GLY A 121 -9.27 10.97 -9.22
C GLY A 121 -8.14 9.94 -9.12
N VAL A 122 -7.90 9.35 -7.94
CA VAL A 122 -6.88 8.31 -7.77
C VAL A 122 -7.46 6.95 -8.17
N PRO A 123 -6.94 6.29 -9.23
CA PRO A 123 -7.43 4.98 -9.64
C PRO A 123 -7.30 3.95 -8.50
N GLY A 124 -8.36 3.16 -8.28
CA GLY A 124 -8.38 2.11 -7.25
C GLY A 124 -8.57 2.57 -5.82
N LEU A 125 -8.48 3.87 -5.50
CA LEU A 125 -8.52 4.33 -4.12
C LEU A 125 -9.90 4.11 -3.46
N GLU A 126 -10.99 4.31 -4.20
CA GLU A 126 -12.34 4.00 -3.73
C GLU A 126 -12.54 2.48 -3.50
N ALA A 127 -11.96 1.63 -4.35
CA ALA A 127 -12.00 0.18 -4.17
C ALA A 127 -11.19 -0.24 -2.94
N MET A 128 -10.02 0.40 -2.72
CA MET A 128 -9.17 0.15 -1.55
C MET A 128 -9.89 0.50 -0.25
N ILE A 129 -10.62 1.61 -0.25
CA ILE A 129 -11.44 2.01 0.90
C ILE A 129 -12.48 0.93 1.19
N ARG A 130 -13.21 0.43 0.19
CA ARG A 130 -14.21 -0.65 0.39
C ARG A 130 -13.59 -1.94 0.94
N HIS A 131 -12.40 -2.28 0.45
CA HIS A 131 -11.63 -3.44 0.91
C HIS A 131 -11.23 -3.36 2.38
N HIS A 132 -11.12 -2.15 2.96
CA HIS A 132 -10.81 -2.00 4.39
C HIS A 132 -11.87 -2.58 5.31
N LYS A 133 -13.05 -3.00 4.82
CA LYS A 133 -14.05 -3.68 5.66
C LYS A 133 -13.49 -4.96 6.31
N ALA A 134 -12.84 -5.83 5.53
CA ALA A 134 -12.23 -7.07 6.04
C ALA A 134 -11.13 -6.74 7.07
N PHE A 135 -10.20 -5.86 6.69
CA PHE A 135 -9.11 -5.46 7.57
C PHE A 135 -9.61 -4.76 8.86
N TYR A 136 -10.71 -4.01 8.79
CA TYR A 136 -11.32 -3.41 9.97
C TYR A 136 -11.92 -4.47 10.92
N SER A 137 -12.51 -5.53 10.37
CA SER A 137 -12.98 -6.70 11.13
C SER A 137 -11.82 -7.36 11.89
N ASP A 138 -10.70 -7.58 11.19
CA ASP A 138 -9.48 -8.18 11.75
C ASP A 138 -8.84 -7.34 12.87
N LEU A 139 -9.07 -6.02 12.85
CA LEU A 139 -8.57 -5.09 13.87
C LEU A 139 -9.52 -4.94 15.08
N SER A 140 -10.62 -5.69 15.14
CA SER A 140 -11.60 -5.59 16.23
C SER A 140 -11.04 -6.02 17.60
N ASP A 141 -10.12 -7.00 17.62
CA ASP A 141 -9.29 -7.33 18.78
C ASP A 141 -7.79 -7.15 18.43
N PRO A 142 -7.26 -5.92 18.55
CA PRO A 142 -5.89 -5.62 18.15
C PRO A 142 -4.86 -6.32 19.04
N VAL A 143 -5.20 -6.71 20.27
CA VAL A 143 -4.27 -7.41 21.16
C VAL A 143 -4.17 -8.88 20.77
N ALA A 144 -5.29 -9.53 20.47
CA ALA A 144 -5.27 -10.91 19.97
C ALA A 144 -4.58 -11.00 18.60
N LEU A 145 -4.76 -10.00 17.72
CA LEU A 145 -3.98 -9.88 16.48
C LEU A 145 -2.47 -9.83 16.74
N LEU A 146 -2.02 -8.98 17.67
CA LEU A 146 -0.60 -8.86 18.05
C LEU A 146 -0.03 -10.15 18.67
N ARG A 147 -0.87 -10.98 19.28
CA ARG A 147 -0.49 -12.30 19.82
C ARG A 147 -0.54 -13.42 18.77
N GLY A 148 -1.11 -13.15 17.59
CA GLY A 148 -1.36 -14.17 16.56
C GLY A 148 -2.47 -15.14 16.93
N GLU A 149 -3.40 -14.73 17.80
CA GLU A 149 -4.49 -15.57 18.36
C GLU A 149 -5.79 -15.48 17.57
N VAL A 150 -5.79 -14.85 16.40
CA VAL A 150 -6.99 -14.62 15.57
C VAL A 150 -6.84 -15.23 14.18
N GLU A 151 -7.95 -15.79 13.70
CA GLU A 151 -8.18 -16.04 12.28
C GLU A 151 -8.70 -14.75 11.66
N THR A 152 -8.21 -14.40 10.47
CA THR A 152 -8.40 -13.08 9.86
C THR A 152 -9.01 -13.21 8.49
N GLU A 153 -10.05 -12.43 8.22
CA GLU A 153 -10.73 -12.38 6.91
C GLU A 153 -9.74 -12.00 5.80
N LEU A 154 -8.78 -11.11 6.08
CA LEU A 154 -7.82 -10.66 5.09
C LEU A 154 -6.88 -11.77 4.60
N ALA A 155 -6.63 -12.81 5.41
CA ALA A 155 -5.78 -13.93 5.03
C ALA A 155 -6.42 -14.80 3.93
N GLU A 156 -7.74 -14.84 3.84
CA GLU A 156 -8.48 -15.62 2.83
C GLU A 156 -8.26 -15.10 1.41
N PHE A 157 -7.84 -13.83 1.25
CA PHE A 157 -7.54 -13.22 -0.04
C PHE A 157 -6.16 -13.59 -0.59
N TRP A 158 -5.32 -14.31 0.17
CA TRP A 158 -3.96 -14.71 -0.22
C TRP A 158 -3.75 -16.24 -0.29
N PRO A 159 -4.65 -17.00 -0.92
CA PRO A 159 -4.58 -18.47 -0.94
C PRO A 159 -3.29 -18.99 -1.60
N TYR A 160 -2.69 -18.20 -2.48
CA TYR A 160 -1.46 -18.56 -3.18
C TYR A 160 -0.22 -18.63 -2.28
N VAL A 161 -0.24 -17.97 -1.12
CA VAL A 161 0.89 -18.00 -0.18
C VAL A 161 0.87 -19.23 0.72
N PHE A 162 -0.32 -19.77 0.98
CA PHE A 162 -0.51 -20.95 1.82
C PHE A 162 -0.50 -22.27 1.04
N GLY A 163 -0.15 -22.26 -0.25
CA GLY A 163 -0.11 -23.46 -1.08
C GLY A 163 -1.50 -23.86 -1.56
N ALA A 164 -2.01 -23.11 -2.54
CA ALA A 164 -3.24 -23.29 -3.31
C ALA A 164 -4.05 -24.59 -3.09
N HIS A 165 -4.93 -24.59 -2.07
CA HIS A 165 -6.09 -25.50 -1.98
C HIS A 165 -7.36 -24.84 -1.38
N GLY A 166 -7.34 -23.53 -1.12
CA GLY A 166 -8.55 -22.81 -0.70
C GLY A 166 -9.42 -22.47 -1.90
N GLU A 167 -10.63 -23.03 -1.97
CA GLU A 167 -11.69 -22.54 -2.85
C GLU A 167 -12.10 -21.13 -2.39
N VAL A 168 -11.38 -20.11 -2.85
CA VAL A 168 -11.83 -18.72 -2.67
C VAL A 168 -12.97 -18.49 -3.64
N ASP A 169 -14.06 -17.91 -3.16
CA ASP A 169 -15.18 -17.52 -4.01
C ASP A 169 -14.66 -16.72 -5.22
N PRO A 170 -14.97 -17.14 -6.46
CA PRO A 170 -14.43 -16.50 -7.66
C PRO A 170 -14.75 -15.00 -7.76
N GLY A 171 -15.84 -14.52 -7.15
CA GLY A 171 -16.19 -13.10 -7.08
C GLY A 171 -15.29 -12.33 -6.10
N VAL A 172 -14.96 -12.93 -4.95
CA VAL A 172 -14.02 -12.38 -3.97
C VAL A 172 -12.61 -12.29 -4.55
N ALA A 173 -12.14 -13.37 -5.20
CA ALA A 173 -10.84 -13.39 -5.87
C ALA A 173 -10.73 -12.32 -6.97
N ARG A 174 -11.75 -12.19 -7.84
CA ARG A 174 -11.77 -11.15 -8.90
C ARG A 174 -11.77 -9.73 -8.36
N THR A 175 -12.61 -9.44 -7.37
CA THR A 175 -12.71 -8.10 -6.76
C THR A 175 -11.37 -7.66 -6.19
N TYR A 176 -10.67 -8.59 -5.55
CA TYR A 176 -9.37 -8.36 -4.96
C TYR A 176 -8.26 -8.23 -6.03
N SER A 177 -8.24 -9.10 -7.05
CA SER A 177 -7.33 -8.99 -8.19
C SER A 177 -7.47 -7.64 -8.92
N ASP A 178 -8.71 -7.16 -9.10
CA ASP A 178 -8.99 -5.85 -9.70
C ASP A 178 -8.50 -4.70 -8.82
N LEU A 179 -8.68 -4.80 -7.51
CA LEU A 179 -8.15 -3.84 -6.56
C LEU A 179 -6.62 -3.76 -6.63
N MET A 180 -5.93 -4.90 -6.58
CA MET A 180 -4.48 -4.96 -6.65
C MET A 180 -3.98 -4.38 -7.98
N ALA A 181 -4.59 -4.77 -9.10
CA ALA A 181 -4.28 -4.22 -10.42
C ALA A 181 -4.43 -2.69 -10.49
N GLN A 182 -5.51 -2.14 -9.93
CA GLN A 182 -5.71 -0.68 -9.93
C GLN A 182 -4.69 0.04 -9.05
N SER A 183 -4.36 -0.52 -7.88
CA SER A 183 -3.34 0.03 -6.98
C SER A 183 -1.92 -0.02 -7.59
N GLN A 184 -1.64 -1.05 -8.39
CA GLN A 184 -0.34 -1.23 -9.05
C GLN A 184 -0.03 -0.12 -10.06
N ARG A 185 -1.02 0.59 -10.63
CA ARG A 185 -0.75 1.70 -11.57
C ARG A 185 0.13 2.79 -10.96
N LEU A 186 -0.17 3.20 -9.73
CA LEU A 186 0.63 4.22 -9.05
C LEU A 186 2.01 3.70 -8.67
N VAL A 187 2.08 2.44 -8.21
CA VAL A 187 3.34 1.76 -7.91
C VAL A 187 4.22 1.76 -9.16
N ALA A 188 3.73 1.25 -10.28
CA ALA A 188 4.44 1.21 -11.55
C ALA A 188 4.95 2.60 -11.99
N GLN A 189 4.09 3.63 -11.93
CA GLN A 189 4.48 4.99 -12.26
C GLN A 189 5.60 5.53 -11.38
N ASP A 190 5.56 5.27 -10.07
CA ASP A 190 6.60 5.71 -9.13
C ASP A 190 7.89 4.91 -9.27
N THR A 191 7.79 3.60 -9.49
CA THR A 191 8.94 2.74 -9.78
C THR A 191 9.68 3.25 -11.03
N LEU A 192 8.95 3.53 -12.12
CA LEU A 192 9.53 4.02 -13.38
C LEU A 192 10.11 5.44 -13.29
N ARG A 193 9.73 6.23 -12.28
CA ARG A 193 10.37 7.52 -11.98
C ARG A 193 11.67 7.37 -11.19
N MET A 194 11.79 6.30 -10.41
CA MET A 194 12.97 6.03 -9.59
C MET A 194 14.01 5.16 -10.31
N VAL A 195 13.58 4.36 -11.30
CA VAL A 195 14.42 3.39 -11.99
C VAL A 195 14.34 3.56 -13.50
N SER A 196 15.51 3.69 -14.12
CA SER A 196 15.65 3.65 -15.58
C SER A 196 15.82 2.20 -16.04
N LEU A 197 15.07 1.80 -17.06
CA LEU A 197 15.24 0.53 -17.79
C LEU A 197 15.99 0.72 -19.13
N LYS A 198 16.56 1.91 -19.38
CA LYS A 198 17.42 2.11 -20.54
C LYS A 198 18.59 1.13 -20.54
N GLY A 199 18.82 0.48 -21.68
CA GLY A 199 19.87 -0.52 -21.86
C GLY A 199 19.52 -1.92 -21.37
N VAL A 200 18.32 -2.14 -20.83
CA VAL A 200 17.75 -3.47 -20.58
C VAL A 200 17.17 -3.99 -21.89
N GLY A 201 17.53 -5.21 -22.29
CA GLY A 201 17.00 -5.88 -23.47
C GLY A 201 15.77 -6.73 -23.18
N ARG A 202 15.75 -7.43 -22.03
CA ARG A 202 14.66 -8.33 -21.64
C ARG A 202 14.39 -8.27 -20.13
N LEU A 203 13.17 -7.86 -19.78
CA LEU A 203 12.70 -7.78 -18.40
C LEU A 203 11.82 -8.99 -18.05
N LEU A 204 12.17 -9.71 -16.99
CA LEU A 204 11.32 -10.74 -16.38
C LEU A 204 10.67 -10.19 -15.10
N ASP A 205 9.33 -10.15 -15.06
CA ASP A 205 8.56 -9.77 -13.87
C ASP A 205 8.04 -11.03 -13.17
N ILE A 206 8.55 -11.31 -11.98
CA ILE A 206 8.17 -12.49 -11.19
C ILE A 206 7.05 -12.08 -10.24
N GLY A 207 5.95 -12.81 -10.22
CA GLY A 207 4.79 -12.47 -9.38
C GLY A 207 4.11 -11.16 -9.82
N GLY A 208 4.16 -10.83 -11.12
CA GLY A 208 3.63 -9.58 -11.68
C GLY A 208 2.10 -9.46 -11.68
N GLY A 209 1.40 -10.49 -11.21
CA GLY A 209 -0.05 -10.58 -11.19
C GLY A 209 -0.62 -10.42 -12.60
N THR A 210 -1.70 -9.65 -12.72
CA THR A 210 -2.35 -9.42 -14.01
C THR A 210 -1.49 -8.59 -15.00
N GLY A 211 -0.23 -8.26 -14.66
CA GLY A 211 0.72 -7.62 -15.59
C GLY A 211 0.66 -6.10 -15.67
N ALA A 212 0.12 -5.41 -14.65
CA ALA A 212 -0.06 -3.94 -14.72
C ALA A 212 1.28 -3.19 -14.76
N PHE A 213 2.30 -3.73 -14.08
CA PHE A 213 3.65 -3.17 -14.13
C PHE A 213 4.26 -3.31 -15.52
N LEU A 214 4.22 -4.50 -16.12
CA LEU A 214 4.71 -4.74 -17.47
C LEU A 214 3.94 -3.93 -18.54
N GLU A 215 2.63 -3.72 -18.38
CA GLU A 215 1.88 -2.81 -19.26
C GLU A 215 2.48 -1.39 -19.23
N ALA A 216 2.74 -0.85 -18.03
CA ALA A 216 3.31 0.48 -17.87
C ALA A 216 4.77 0.56 -18.38
N VAL A 217 5.56 -0.48 -18.12
CA VAL A 217 6.92 -0.62 -18.65
C VAL A 217 6.88 -0.62 -20.17
N GLY A 218 6.01 -1.43 -20.77
CA GLY A 218 5.87 -1.53 -22.20
C GLY A 218 5.48 -0.21 -22.86
N GLN A 219 4.63 0.60 -22.21
CA GLN A 219 4.26 1.93 -22.72
C GLN A 219 5.46 2.89 -22.71
N ALA A 220 6.30 2.80 -21.69
CA ALA A 220 7.48 3.66 -21.54
C ALA A 220 8.69 3.20 -22.37
N TYR A 221 8.79 1.90 -22.64
CA TYR A 221 9.91 1.26 -23.36
C TYR A 221 9.37 0.36 -24.49
N PRO A 222 9.05 0.91 -25.67
CA PRO A 222 8.40 0.16 -26.75
C PRO A 222 9.22 -1.01 -27.32
N ALA A 223 10.55 -0.92 -27.23
CA ALA A 223 11.48 -1.92 -27.76
C ALA A 223 11.92 -2.98 -26.74
N LEU A 224 11.46 -2.90 -25.48
CA LEU A 224 11.83 -3.84 -24.44
C LEU A 224 11.03 -5.14 -24.59
N GLU A 225 11.71 -6.28 -24.64
CA GLU A 225 11.10 -7.59 -24.52
C GLU A 225 10.72 -7.85 -23.05
N MET A 226 9.53 -8.39 -22.82
CA MET A 226 9.02 -8.58 -21.48
C MET A 226 8.52 -10.01 -21.29
N GLU A 227 8.68 -10.51 -20.08
CA GLU A 227 8.16 -11.81 -19.67
C GLU A 227 7.49 -11.70 -18.30
N LEU A 228 6.27 -12.22 -18.21
CA LEU A 228 5.54 -12.37 -16.96
C LEU A 228 5.69 -13.82 -16.47
N PHE A 229 6.22 -14.01 -15.27
CA PHE A 229 6.24 -15.31 -14.60
C PHE A 229 5.36 -15.28 -13.35
N ASP A 230 4.21 -15.94 -13.43
CA ASP A 230 3.19 -15.96 -12.37
C ASP A 230 2.43 -17.27 -12.37
N LEU A 231 1.58 -17.49 -11.37
CA LEU A 231 0.80 -18.71 -11.24
C LEU A 231 -0.17 -18.90 -12.42
N PRO A 232 -0.47 -20.16 -12.81
CA PRO A 232 -1.31 -20.46 -13.97
C PRO A 232 -2.69 -19.78 -13.97
N GLN A 233 -3.25 -19.53 -12.79
CA GLN A 233 -4.56 -18.91 -12.62
C GLN A 233 -4.60 -17.45 -13.11
N VAL A 234 -3.45 -16.78 -13.18
CA VAL A 234 -3.34 -15.36 -13.55
C VAL A 234 -3.15 -15.17 -15.06
N ALA A 235 -2.67 -16.20 -15.76
CA ALA A 235 -2.31 -16.13 -17.17
C ALA A 235 -3.45 -15.62 -18.10
N PRO A 236 -4.73 -16.03 -17.94
CA PRO A 236 -5.81 -15.52 -18.78
C PRO A 236 -6.01 -14.01 -18.67
N ASP A 237 -6.06 -13.47 -17.44
CA ASP A 237 -6.27 -12.05 -17.18
C ASP A 237 -5.08 -11.19 -17.68
N ALA A 238 -3.87 -11.72 -17.52
CA ALA A 238 -2.66 -11.08 -18.05
C ALA A 238 -2.66 -11.03 -19.59
N ALA A 239 -3.03 -12.14 -20.25
CA ALA A 239 -3.14 -12.20 -21.71
C ALA A 239 -4.18 -11.20 -22.24
N GLU A 240 -5.35 -11.12 -21.61
CA GLU A 240 -6.38 -10.13 -21.98
C GLU A 240 -5.86 -8.70 -21.82
N ARG A 241 -5.17 -8.39 -20.71
CA ARG A 241 -4.57 -7.06 -20.51
C ARG A 241 -3.58 -6.71 -21.61
N PHE A 242 -2.63 -7.60 -21.90
CA PHE A 242 -1.60 -7.32 -22.91
C PHE A 242 -2.19 -7.22 -24.32
N ALA A 243 -3.20 -8.04 -24.65
CA ALA A 243 -3.94 -7.91 -25.90
C ALA A 243 -4.62 -6.53 -26.02
N ARG A 244 -5.35 -6.09 -24.97
CA ARG A 244 -6.00 -4.78 -24.94
C ARG A 244 -5.02 -3.61 -25.01
N ALA A 245 -3.81 -3.79 -24.48
CA ALA A 245 -2.74 -2.80 -24.54
C ALA A 245 -1.94 -2.82 -25.86
N GLY A 246 -2.24 -3.75 -26.79
CA GLY A 246 -1.48 -3.92 -28.04
C GLY A 246 -0.06 -4.42 -27.83
N MET A 247 0.16 -5.27 -26.82
CA MET A 247 1.48 -5.75 -26.40
C MET A 247 1.65 -7.26 -26.48
N ALA A 248 0.66 -7.99 -26.98
CA ALA A 248 0.69 -9.45 -27.03
C ALA A 248 1.94 -10.01 -27.73
N ASP A 249 2.42 -9.36 -28.78
CA ASP A 249 3.56 -9.84 -29.59
C ASP A 249 4.93 -9.69 -28.90
N ARG A 250 5.00 -9.01 -27.75
CA ARG A 250 6.26 -8.69 -27.06
C ARG A 250 6.24 -8.98 -25.56
N VAL A 251 5.17 -9.60 -25.09
CA VAL A 251 5.08 -10.12 -23.72
C VAL A 251 4.91 -11.63 -23.78
N THR A 252 5.89 -12.36 -23.28
CA THR A 252 5.75 -13.80 -23.03
C THR A 252 5.11 -14.01 -21.66
N ILE A 253 4.13 -14.90 -21.55
CA ILE A 253 3.55 -15.30 -20.26
C ILE A 253 4.02 -16.73 -19.99
N THR A 254 4.73 -16.92 -18.90
CA THR A 254 5.25 -18.22 -18.46
C THR A 254 4.60 -18.60 -17.13
N PRO A 255 3.59 -19.50 -17.14
CA PRO A 255 2.97 -19.98 -15.92
C PRO A 255 3.94 -20.77 -15.04
N GLY A 256 3.98 -20.49 -13.74
CA GLY A 256 4.75 -21.24 -12.76
C GLY A 256 4.78 -20.63 -11.36
N SER A 257 5.26 -21.41 -10.40
CA SER A 257 5.48 -21.00 -9.01
C SER A 257 6.96 -20.73 -8.78
N PHE A 258 7.35 -19.51 -8.42
CA PHE A 258 8.77 -19.22 -8.11
C PHE A 258 9.29 -20.00 -6.89
N ARG A 259 8.40 -20.58 -6.08
CA ARG A 259 8.76 -21.41 -4.93
C ARG A 259 9.27 -22.77 -5.38
N GLU A 260 8.58 -23.38 -6.34
CA GLU A 260 8.76 -24.78 -6.73
C GLU A 260 9.52 -24.91 -8.05
N ASP A 261 9.20 -24.06 -9.02
CA ASP A 261 9.69 -24.16 -10.39
C ASP A 261 10.99 -23.39 -10.61
N ALA A 262 11.69 -23.74 -11.70
CA ALA A 262 12.82 -22.96 -12.20
C ALA A 262 12.33 -21.63 -12.80
N LEU A 263 13.14 -20.57 -12.66
CA LEU A 263 12.82 -19.27 -13.28
C LEU A 263 13.18 -19.28 -14.77
N PRO A 264 12.42 -18.56 -15.61
CA PRO A 264 12.77 -18.35 -17.00
C PRO A 264 14.17 -17.73 -17.16
N GLN A 265 14.92 -18.22 -18.15
CA GLN A 265 16.29 -17.78 -18.41
C GLN A 265 16.35 -16.71 -19.51
N GLY A 266 17.43 -15.93 -19.53
CA GLY A 266 17.75 -14.98 -20.62
C GLY A 266 17.33 -13.54 -20.38
N ALA A 267 16.71 -13.22 -19.24
CA ALA A 267 16.46 -11.84 -18.84
C ALA A 267 17.73 -11.16 -18.31
N ASP A 268 17.94 -9.89 -18.67
CA ASP A 268 19.03 -9.05 -18.14
C ASP A 268 18.55 -8.08 -17.05
N ALA A 269 17.25 -8.01 -16.80
CA ALA A 269 16.67 -7.46 -15.58
C ALA A 269 15.52 -8.33 -15.06
N ILE A 270 15.40 -8.41 -13.74
CA ILE A 270 14.29 -9.06 -13.03
C ILE A 270 13.62 -8.04 -12.11
N SER A 271 12.28 -7.97 -12.14
CA SER A 271 11.48 -7.18 -11.19
C SER A 271 10.70 -8.04 -10.20
N LEU A 272 10.58 -7.51 -9.00
CA LEU A 272 9.75 -7.99 -7.90
C LEU A 272 8.89 -6.84 -7.40
N ILE A 273 7.65 -6.75 -7.91
CA ILE A 273 6.73 -5.65 -7.61
C ILE A 273 5.67 -6.12 -6.61
N ARG A 274 5.81 -5.70 -5.35
CA ARG A 274 4.96 -6.16 -4.22
C ARG A 274 4.97 -7.67 -4.04
N VAL A 275 6.15 -8.29 -4.11
CA VAL A 275 6.32 -9.75 -3.97
C VAL A 275 6.92 -10.12 -2.61
N LEU A 276 8.02 -9.49 -2.22
CA LEU A 276 8.74 -9.90 -1.00
C LEU A 276 7.91 -9.63 0.25
N TYR A 277 7.16 -8.53 0.22
CA TYR A 277 6.26 -8.09 1.28
C TYR A 277 5.25 -9.18 1.72
N ASP A 278 4.85 -10.07 0.82
CA ASP A 278 3.83 -11.12 1.08
C ASP A 278 4.43 -12.41 1.65
N HIS A 279 5.75 -12.50 1.78
CA HIS A 279 6.44 -13.75 2.04
C HIS A 279 7.38 -13.71 3.25
N SER A 280 7.56 -14.87 3.89
CA SER A 280 8.50 -15.07 4.98
C SER A 280 9.95 -14.81 4.54
N ASP A 281 10.83 -14.49 5.50
CA ASP A 281 12.26 -14.29 5.21
C ASP A 281 12.90 -15.52 4.55
N SER A 282 12.48 -16.74 4.93
CA SER A 282 12.97 -17.98 4.31
C SER A 282 12.62 -18.07 2.83
N THR A 283 11.38 -17.71 2.47
CA THR A 283 10.93 -17.66 1.08
C THR A 283 11.68 -16.59 0.31
N VAL A 284 11.80 -15.38 0.90
CA VAL A 284 12.49 -14.25 0.28
C VAL A 284 13.95 -14.58 -0.01
N ARG A 285 14.67 -15.17 0.95
CA ARG A 285 16.07 -15.61 0.77
C ARG A 285 16.20 -16.63 -0.36
N ALA A 286 15.33 -17.65 -0.40
CA ALA A 286 15.34 -18.65 -1.46
C ALA A 286 15.07 -18.04 -2.85
N LEU A 287 14.10 -17.12 -2.94
CA LEU A 287 13.78 -16.41 -4.17
C LEU A 287 14.95 -15.54 -4.65
N LEU A 288 15.55 -14.74 -3.76
CA LEU A 288 16.68 -13.87 -4.10
C LEU A 288 17.89 -14.68 -4.57
N SER A 289 18.18 -15.83 -3.95
CA SER A 289 19.22 -16.75 -4.42
C SER A 289 18.93 -17.27 -5.83
N LYS A 290 17.70 -17.73 -6.09
CA LYS A 290 17.28 -18.23 -7.41
C LYS A 290 17.36 -17.15 -8.50
N ILE A 291 17.04 -15.91 -8.15
CA ILE A 291 17.17 -14.75 -9.04
C ILE A 291 18.63 -14.42 -9.30
N TYR A 292 19.49 -14.48 -8.27
CA TYR A 292 20.92 -14.28 -8.43
C TYR A 292 21.52 -15.30 -9.42
N ASP A 293 21.14 -16.57 -9.31
CA ASP A 293 21.64 -17.62 -10.20
C ASP A 293 21.16 -17.43 -11.65
N THR A 294 19.91 -17.01 -11.84
CA THR A 294 19.29 -16.79 -13.15
C THR A 294 19.84 -15.57 -13.90
N LEU A 295 20.20 -14.48 -13.21
CA LEU A 295 20.67 -13.27 -13.87
C LEU A 295 22.06 -13.49 -14.52
N PRO A 296 22.33 -12.87 -15.69
CA PRO A 296 23.69 -12.79 -16.21
C PRO A 296 24.53 -11.82 -15.35
N VAL A 297 25.86 -11.84 -15.52
CA VAL A 297 26.75 -10.84 -14.93
C VAL A 297 26.31 -9.44 -15.37
N ARG A 298 26.24 -8.49 -14.44
CA ARG A 298 25.63 -7.14 -14.60
C ARG A 298 24.11 -7.12 -14.77
N GLY A 299 23.45 -8.27 -14.65
CA GLY A 299 21.99 -8.35 -14.60
C GLY A 299 21.44 -7.59 -13.40
N ARG A 300 20.25 -7.00 -13.58
CA ARG A 300 19.68 -6.06 -12.60
C ARG A 300 18.49 -6.66 -11.87
N LEU A 301 18.44 -6.48 -10.56
CA LEU A 301 17.27 -6.76 -9.73
C LEU A 301 16.59 -5.44 -9.34
N ILE A 302 15.27 -5.37 -9.50
CA ILE A 302 14.43 -4.23 -9.13
C ILE A 302 13.35 -4.71 -8.18
N ILE A 303 13.35 -4.20 -6.95
CA ILE A 303 12.33 -4.49 -5.94
C ILE A 303 11.56 -3.21 -5.68
N SER A 304 10.24 -3.24 -5.83
CA SER A 304 9.37 -2.09 -5.55
C SER A 304 8.13 -2.51 -4.77
N GLU A 305 8.03 -2.05 -3.55
CA GLU A 305 6.92 -2.40 -2.65
C GLU A 305 6.75 -1.34 -1.55
N PRO A 306 5.64 -1.38 -0.79
CA PRO A 306 5.55 -0.66 0.47
C PRO A 306 6.61 -1.17 1.46
N MET A 307 7.27 -0.26 2.16
CA MET A 307 8.37 -0.58 3.07
C MET A 307 8.14 0.08 4.43
N GLY A 308 8.66 -0.54 5.50
CA GLY A 308 8.52 -0.11 6.91
C GLY A 308 9.71 -0.63 7.74
N GLY A 309 9.67 -0.58 9.08
CA GLY A 309 10.65 -1.32 9.92
C GLY A 309 12.07 -0.75 10.00
N GLY A 310 12.30 0.50 9.56
CA GLY A 310 13.60 1.17 9.65
C GLY A 310 13.80 1.97 10.95
N ALA A 311 14.98 2.59 11.11
CA ALA A 311 15.29 3.44 12.27
C ALA A 311 14.40 4.69 12.42
N ARG A 312 13.64 5.05 11.37
CA ARG A 312 12.69 6.16 11.36
C ARG A 312 11.31 5.63 10.96
N PRO A 313 10.41 5.42 11.94
CA PRO A 313 9.07 4.93 11.66
C PRO A 313 8.24 5.92 10.83
N GLU A 314 7.42 5.40 9.93
CA GLU A 314 6.50 6.14 9.08
C GLU A 314 5.09 5.57 9.20
N LYS A 315 4.06 6.43 9.18
CA LYS A 315 2.65 5.99 9.33
C LYS A 315 2.23 4.97 8.27
N ALA A 316 2.67 5.13 7.02
CA ALA A 316 2.31 4.20 5.96
C ALA A 316 2.92 2.80 6.21
N GLY A 317 4.24 2.73 6.44
CA GLY A 317 4.94 1.47 6.67
C GLY A 317 4.60 0.80 7.99
N ASP A 318 4.66 1.54 9.09
CA ASP A 318 4.68 0.98 10.45
C ASP A 318 3.32 0.98 11.16
N VAL A 319 2.35 1.77 10.69
CA VAL A 319 0.97 1.73 11.21
C VAL A 319 0.06 0.97 10.26
N TYR A 320 0.10 1.29 8.96
CA TYR A 320 -0.80 0.66 8.00
C TYR A 320 -0.27 -0.68 7.51
N PHE A 321 0.86 -0.69 6.79
CA PHE A 321 1.36 -1.89 6.13
C PHE A 321 1.80 -2.97 7.14
N ALA A 322 2.52 -2.64 8.21
CA ALA A 322 2.92 -3.62 9.22
C ALA A 322 1.73 -4.39 9.84
N PHE A 323 0.64 -3.69 10.20
CA PHE A 323 -0.58 -4.34 10.69
C PHE A 323 -1.31 -5.09 9.59
N TYR A 324 -1.29 -4.57 8.35
CA TYR A 324 -1.90 -5.24 7.20
C TYR A 324 -1.24 -6.60 6.93
N THR A 325 0.10 -6.72 6.98
CA THR A 325 0.78 -8.03 6.87
C THR A 325 0.46 -8.97 8.02
N MET A 326 0.27 -8.44 9.22
CA MET A 326 -0.12 -9.24 10.37
C MET A 326 -1.52 -9.84 10.17
N ALA A 327 -2.46 -9.02 9.65
CA ALA A 327 -3.80 -9.48 9.29
C ALA A 327 -3.82 -10.39 8.06
N MET A 328 -2.84 -10.31 7.16
CA MET A 328 -2.68 -11.31 6.09
C MET A 328 -2.13 -12.66 6.60
N ARG A 329 -1.59 -12.69 7.83
CA ARG A 329 -0.89 -13.85 8.45
C ARG A 329 0.28 -14.38 7.63
N THR A 330 0.79 -13.57 6.72
CA THR A 330 1.97 -13.86 5.92
C THR A 330 2.72 -12.58 5.60
N GLY A 331 4.01 -12.75 5.32
CA GLY A 331 4.84 -11.64 4.91
C GLY A 331 5.16 -10.68 6.04
N ARG A 332 5.80 -9.58 5.66
CA ARG A 332 6.21 -8.51 6.58
C ARG A 332 6.62 -7.28 5.79
N ALA A 333 6.23 -6.10 6.28
CA ALA A 333 6.79 -4.83 5.86
C ALA A 333 8.28 -4.75 6.27
N ARG A 334 9.18 -4.79 5.29
CA ARG A 334 10.64 -4.65 5.50
C ARG A 334 11.11 -3.26 5.09
N SER A 335 12.22 -2.82 5.65
CA SER A 335 12.84 -1.54 5.29
C SER A 335 13.67 -1.69 4.02
N GLN A 336 13.95 -0.56 3.37
CA GLN A 336 14.93 -0.54 2.27
C GLN A 336 16.30 -1.10 2.69
N GLN A 337 16.69 -0.96 3.97
CA GLN A 337 17.95 -1.51 4.48
C GLN A 337 17.86 -3.03 4.64
N GLU A 338 16.81 -3.56 5.26
CA GLU A 338 16.65 -5.02 5.42
C GLU A 338 16.58 -5.73 4.06
N ILE A 339 15.88 -5.15 3.08
CA ILE A 339 15.84 -5.69 1.72
C ILE A 339 17.23 -5.62 1.05
N ALA A 340 17.97 -4.53 1.25
CA ALA A 340 19.34 -4.42 0.76
C ALA A 340 20.26 -5.47 1.38
N ASP A 341 20.14 -5.73 2.68
CA ASP A 341 20.93 -6.75 3.38
C ASP A 341 20.61 -8.15 2.84
N LEU A 342 19.33 -8.48 2.62
CA LEU A 342 18.90 -9.73 1.99
C LEU A 342 19.44 -9.88 0.56
N CYS A 343 19.52 -8.79 -0.21
CA CYS A 343 20.13 -8.82 -1.54
C CYS A 343 21.65 -9.08 -1.44
N ALA A 344 22.34 -8.43 -0.50
CA ALA A 344 23.78 -8.59 -0.30
C ALA A 344 24.13 -10.02 0.12
N GLU A 345 23.33 -10.62 1.02
CA GLU A 345 23.47 -12.00 1.45
C GLU A 345 23.30 -13.01 0.29
N ALA A 346 22.44 -12.70 -0.69
CA ALA A 346 22.28 -13.50 -1.91
C ALA A 346 23.41 -13.30 -2.94
N GLY A 347 24.38 -12.41 -2.68
CA GLY A 347 25.54 -12.15 -3.54
C GLY A 347 25.42 -10.92 -4.43
N PHE A 348 24.30 -10.19 -4.39
CA PHE A 348 24.16 -8.96 -5.17
C PHE A 348 25.08 -7.86 -4.65
N SER A 349 25.55 -7.02 -5.57
CA SER A 349 26.29 -5.79 -5.27
C SER A 349 25.63 -4.59 -5.95
N GLY A 350 26.28 -3.41 -5.92
CA GLY A 350 25.74 -2.21 -6.55
C GLY A 350 24.39 -1.75 -5.97
N ILE A 351 24.08 -2.10 -4.72
CA ILE A 351 22.74 -1.90 -4.15
C ILE A 351 22.44 -0.41 -3.96
N ARG A 352 21.31 0.04 -4.52
CA ARG A 352 20.84 1.43 -4.42
C ARG A 352 19.44 1.49 -3.84
N ARG A 353 19.18 2.60 -3.15
CA ARG A 353 17.92 2.90 -2.47
C ARG A 353 17.49 4.31 -2.88
N PRO A 354 16.97 4.49 -4.11
CA PRO A 354 16.56 5.81 -4.58
C PRO A 354 15.51 6.41 -3.62
N ARG A 355 15.54 7.73 -3.47
CA ARG A 355 14.59 8.44 -2.61
C ARG A 355 13.19 8.39 -3.24
N SER A 356 12.22 7.82 -2.54
CA SER A 356 10.82 7.88 -2.95
C SER A 356 10.22 9.25 -2.64
N ALA A 357 9.55 9.84 -3.63
CA ALA A 357 8.75 11.06 -3.41
C ALA A 357 7.43 10.74 -2.69
N ARG A 358 6.94 9.50 -2.83
CA ARG A 358 5.69 9.01 -2.27
C ARG A 358 5.95 7.65 -1.60
N PRO A 359 6.70 7.60 -0.47
CA PRO A 359 7.01 6.34 0.22
C PRO A 359 5.75 5.62 0.71
N TYR A 360 4.64 6.35 0.88
CA TYR A 360 3.31 5.81 1.19
C TYR A 360 2.64 5.07 0.01
N VAL A 361 3.19 5.15 -1.21
CA VAL A 361 2.80 4.34 -2.37
C VAL A 361 3.76 3.18 -2.53
N THR A 362 5.06 3.49 -2.71
CA THR A 362 6.12 2.49 -2.86
C THR A 362 7.49 3.10 -2.62
N SER A 363 8.42 2.25 -2.20
CA SER A 363 9.86 2.52 -2.19
C SER A 363 10.56 1.47 -3.05
N VAL A 364 11.79 1.76 -3.47
CA VAL A 364 12.56 0.89 -4.37
C VAL A 364 13.90 0.51 -3.77
N VAL A 365 14.31 -0.73 -3.99
CA VAL A 365 15.69 -1.20 -3.89
C VAL A 365 16.11 -1.76 -5.24
N THR A 366 17.28 -1.38 -5.74
CA THR A 366 17.87 -2.00 -6.94
C THR A 366 19.20 -2.63 -6.60
N ALA A 367 19.53 -3.76 -7.22
CA ALA A 367 20.80 -4.43 -7.04
C ALA A 367 21.31 -4.98 -8.38
N GLU A 368 22.61 -5.31 -8.45
CA GLU A 368 23.26 -5.83 -9.66
C GLU A 368 24.01 -7.12 -9.32
N LYS A 369 23.95 -8.10 -10.23
CA LYS A 369 24.79 -9.30 -10.13
C LYS A 369 26.24 -8.92 -10.45
N SER A 370 27.12 -9.08 -9.47
CA SER A 370 28.57 -8.91 -9.62
C SER A 370 29.20 -9.98 -10.53
N ILE A 371 30.49 -9.81 -10.82
CA ILE A 371 31.32 -10.80 -11.53
C ILE A 371 31.41 -12.09 -10.72
#